data_AF-A0A3M7G9T8-F1
#
_entry.id   AF-A0A3M7G9T8-F1
#
_cell.length_a   1.000
_cell.length_b   1.000
_cell.length_c   1.000
_cell.angle_alpha   90.00
_cell.angle_beta   90.00
_cell.angle_gamma   90.00
#
_symmetry.space_group_name_H-M   'P 1'
#
loop_
_entity.id
_entity.type
_entity.pdbx_description
1 polymer ?
#
loop_
_entity_poly.entity_id
_entity_poly.type
_entity_poly.pdbx_seq_one_letter_code
_entity_poly.pdbx_strand_id
1 'polypeptide(L)'
;MQKHIFQPISDLNKPQRPMNREDRLKTIIANLEKHEQDVKTSIVAEAFQKLQTARQEATDTDKKAIDSDQPVDHGRLPSNLRAPYQQGSGDPCMPRIDPKQLAEAAAEQARADPQLAAVLEAFGHLREYETLARRAKEPYIKALERQRAQRVRGDVA
;
A
#
# COMPACT_ATOMS: atom_id res chain seq x y z
N MET A 1 16.17 11.16 28.70
CA MET A 1 17.40 10.34 28.58
C MET A 1 17.19 9.35 27.44
N GLN A 2 17.86 9.53 26.31
CA GLN A 2 17.75 8.63 25.15
C GLN A 2 18.50 7.33 25.46
N LYS A 3 17.80 6.19 25.37
CA LYS A 3 18.40 4.85 25.49
C LYS A 3 19.11 4.52 24.17
N HIS A 4 20.42 4.77 24.11
CA HIS A 4 21.23 4.27 23.01
C HIS A 4 21.41 2.76 23.20
N ILE A 5 20.84 1.97 22.28
CA ILE A 5 21.06 0.52 22.24
C ILE A 5 22.50 0.31 21.76
N PHE A 6 23.41 0.00 22.69
CA PHE A 6 24.75 -0.47 22.35
C PHE A 6 24.62 -1.88 21.76
N GLN A 7 24.73 -1.99 20.44
CA GLN A 7 24.99 -3.29 19.83
C GLN A 7 26.41 -3.71 20.20
N PRO A 8 26.64 -4.96 20.66
CA PRO A 8 27.98 -5.44 20.93
C PRO A 8 28.81 -5.39 19.64
N ILE A 9 29.94 -4.69 19.68
CA ILE A 9 30.90 -4.63 18.58
C ILE A 9 31.43 -6.05 18.38
N SER A 10 31.23 -6.62 17.20
CA SER A 10 31.77 -7.93 16.82
C SER A 10 33.28 -7.96 17.10
N ASP A 11 33.73 -9.00 17.81
CA ASP A 11 35.10 -9.19 18.27
C ASP A 11 36.12 -9.10 17.12
N LEU A 12 36.87 -7.99 17.06
CA LEU A 12 37.87 -7.68 16.02
C LEU A 12 39.09 -8.61 16.06
N ASN A 13 39.26 -9.40 17.13
CA ASN A 13 40.39 -10.29 17.34
C ASN A 13 40.32 -11.59 16.53
N LYS A 14 39.19 -11.84 15.86
CA LYS A 14 39.06 -12.88 14.85
C LYS A 14 38.90 -12.17 13.51
N PRO A 15 39.98 -11.81 12.79
CA PRO A 15 39.83 -11.41 11.41
C PRO A 15 39.15 -12.59 10.72
N GLN A 16 37.87 -12.43 10.36
CA GLN A 16 37.22 -13.37 9.47
C GLN A 16 38.16 -13.47 8.26
N ARG A 17 38.70 -14.67 8.07
CA ARG A 17 39.62 -15.05 6.97
C ARG A 17 39.27 -14.21 5.74
N PRO A 18 40.23 -13.63 5.01
CA PRO A 18 39.89 -12.89 3.81
C PRO A 18 39.14 -13.85 2.88
N MET A 19 37.81 -13.71 2.84
CA MET A 19 36.98 -14.46 1.92
C MET A 19 37.55 -14.14 0.54
N ASN A 20 37.75 -15.19 -0.25
CA ASN A 20 38.12 -15.04 -1.65
C ASN A 20 37.20 -13.98 -2.28
N ARG A 21 37.72 -13.14 -3.17
CA ARG A 21 36.95 -12.03 -3.74
C ARG A 21 35.62 -12.50 -4.34
N GLU A 22 35.60 -13.70 -4.91
CA GLU A 22 34.37 -14.33 -5.39
C GLU A 22 33.37 -14.63 -4.27
N ASP A 23 33.82 -15.21 -3.15
CA ASP A 23 32.96 -15.55 -2.02
C ASP A 23 32.38 -14.30 -1.38
N ARG A 24 33.17 -13.22 -1.27
CA ARG A 24 32.68 -11.90 -0.82
C ARG A 24 31.55 -11.39 -1.71
N LEU A 25 31.71 -11.48 -3.04
CA LEU A 25 30.69 -11.03 -3.99
C LEU A 25 29.42 -11.88 -3.90
N LYS A 26 29.55 -13.20 -3.75
CA LYS A 26 28.41 -14.10 -3.52
C LYS A 26 27.66 -13.75 -2.24
N THR A 27 28.37 -13.51 -1.14
CA THR A 27 27.75 -13.12 0.14
C THR A 27 27.02 -11.79 0.04
N ILE A 28 27.61 -10.79 -0.64
CA ILE A 28 26.94 -9.49 -0.85
C ILE A 28 25.64 -9.68 -1.64
N ILE A 29 25.67 -10.43 -2.73
CA ILE A 29 24.47 -10.71 -3.55
C ILE A 29 23.40 -11.44 -2.73
N ALA A 30 23.77 -12.48 -1.97
CA ALA A 30 22.84 -13.22 -1.13
C ALA A 30 22.20 -12.36 -0.04
N ASN A 31 22.98 -11.44 0.56
CA ASN A 31 22.45 -10.49 1.54
C ASN A 31 21.45 -9.51 0.92
N LEU A 32 21.74 -9.02 -0.30
CA LEU A 32 20.82 -8.15 -1.04
C LEU A 32 19.53 -8.88 -1.43
N GLU A 33 19.61 -10.15 -1.81
CA GLU A 33 18.45 -10.98 -2.12
C GLU A 33 17.60 -11.26 -0.87
N LYS A 34 18.25 -11.56 0.26
CA LYS A 34 17.53 -11.71 1.53
C LYS A 34 16.81 -10.42 1.91
N HIS A 35 17.51 -9.28 1.85
CA HIS A 35 16.90 -7.97 2.12
C HIS A 35 15.75 -7.66 1.15
N GLU A 36 15.87 -8.04 -0.12
CA GLU A 36 14.77 -7.91 -1.07
C GLU A 36 13.53 -8.70 -0.64
N GLN A 37 13.72 -9.96 -0.22
CA GLN A 37 12.63 -10.80 0.24
C GLN A 37 11.98 -10.25 1.52
N ASP A 38 12.78 -9.79 2.48
CA ASP A 38 12.29 -9.22 3.74
C ASP A 38 11.48 -7.93 3.50
N VAL A 39 11.89 -7.07 2.57
CA VAL A 39 11.12 -5.87 2.22
C VAL A 39 9.83 -6.24 1.48
N LYS A 40 9.87 -7.20 0.55
CA LYS A 40 8.66 -7.66 -0.16
C LYS A 40 7.62 -8.22 0.81
N THR A 41 8.02 -9.03 1.78
CA THR A 41 7.11 -9.56 2.79
C THR A 41 6.55 -8.46 3.68
N SER A 42 7.36 -7.46 4.05
CA SER A 42 6.91 -6.29 4.80
C SER A 42 5.85 -5.47 4.04
N ILE A 43 6.07 -5.17 2.75
CA ILE A 43 5.12 -4.41 1.94
C ILE A 43 3.79 -5.16 1.83
N VAL A 44 3.84 -6.47 1.61
CA VAL A 44 2.64 -7.31 1.54
C VAL A 44 1.90 -7.33 2.88
N ALA A 45 2.61 -7.44 4.00
CA ALA A 45 2.01 -7.42 5.34
C ALA A 45 1.31 -6.08 5.63
N GLU A 46 1.95 -4.95 5.30
CA GLU A 46 1.35 -3.61 5.44
C GLU A 46 0.11 -3.47 4.56
N ALA A 47 0.18 -3.94 3.31
CA ALA A 47 -0.96 -3.93 2.39
C ALA A 47 -2.15 -4.74 2.93
N PHE A 48 -1.90 -5.92 3.50
CA PHE A 48 -2.93 -6.72 4.14
C PHE A 48 -3.56 -6.02 5.34
N GLN A 49 -2.76 -5.31 6.15
CA GLN A 49 -3.29 -4.52 7.26
C GLN A 49 -4.18 -3.38 6.76
N LYS A 50 -3.73 -2.60 5.77
CA LYS A 50 -4.52 -1.52 5.15
C LYS A 50 -5.84 -2.04 4.58
N LEU A 51 -5.81 -3.19 3.90
CA LEU A 51 -7.01 -3.82 3.34
C LEU A 51 -7.98 -4.31 4.43
N GLN A 52 -7.48 -4.84 5.54
CA GLN A 52 -8.33 -5.22 6.67
C GLN A 52 -8.98 -4.00 7.33
N THR A 53 -8.23 -2.91 7.51
CA THR A 53 -8.77 -1.66 8.04
C THR A 53 -9.84 -1.09 7.11
N ALA A 54 -9.59 -1.03 5.80
CA ALA A 54 -10.58 -0.58 4.81
C ALA A 54 -11.86 -1.45 4.82
N ARG A 55 -11.72 -2.77 5.05
CA ARG A 55 -12.88 -3.67 5.21
C ARG A 55 -13.68 -3.38 6.47
N GLN A 56 -13.01 -3.13 7.60
CA GLN A 56 -13.68 -2.81 8.86
C GLN A 56 -14.43 -1.47 8.74
N GLU A 57 -13.79 -0.45 8.18
CA GLU A 57 -14.41 0.86 7.94
C GLU A 57 -15.64 0.77 7.03
N ALA A 58 -15.57 -0.05 5.96
CA ALA A 58 -16.72 -0.31 5.11
C ALA A 58 -17.88 -0.96 5.89
N THR A 59 -17.59 -1.98 6.72
CA THR A 59 -18.62 -2.64 7.53
C THR A 59 -19.24 -1.75 8.61
N ASP A 60 -18.46 -0.84 9.18
CA ASP A 60 -18.96 0.11 10.19
C ASP A 60 -19.83 1.21 9.57
N THR A 61 -19.52 1.59 8.33
CA THR A 61 -20.32 2.57 7.56
C THR A 61 -21.69 2.01 7.21
N ASP A 62 -21.75 0.76 6.72
CA ASP A 62 -23.03 0.09 6.41
C ASP A 62 -23.91 -0.09 7.65
N LYS A 63 -23.33 -0.42 8.82
CA LYS A 63 -24.09 -0.53 10.08
C LYS A 63 -24.71 0.79 10.50
N LYS A 64 -23.98 1.91 10.38
CA LYS A 64 -24.51 3.24 10.73
C LYS A 64 -25.62 3.71 9.78
N ALA A 65 -25.61 3.27 8.52
CA ALA A 65 -26.66 3.62 7.57
C ALA A 65 -28.00 2.89 7.86
N ILE A 66 -27.92 1.67 8.39
CA ILE A 66 -29.11 0.86 8.72
C ILE A 66 -29.77 1.34 10.03
N ASP A 67 -28.99 1.82 11.00
CA ASP A 67 -29.49 2.37 12.28
C ASP A 67 -29.96 3.84 12.19
N SER A 68 -30.21 4.36 10.98
CA SER A 68 -30.85 5.67 10.82
C SER A 68 -32.32 5.59 11.24
N ASP A 69 -32.55 5.70 12.54
CA ASP A 69 -33.85 5.75 13.22
C ASP A 69 -34.51 7.12 13.02
N GLN A 70 -34.36 7.71 11.84
CA GLN A 70 -34.93 9.01 11.52
C GLN A 70 -36.45 8.80 11.42
N PRO A 71 -37.26 9.42 12.30
CA PRO A 71 -38.70 9.27 12.24
C PRO A 71 -39.18 9.81 10.90
N VAL A 72 -39.85 8.94 10.12
CA VAL A 72 -40.48 9.35 8.87
C VAL A 72 -41.58 10.34 9.22
N ASP A 73 -41.38 11.62 8.88
CA ASP A 73 -42.35 12.69 9.13
C ASP A 73 -43.55 12.56 8.19
N HIS A 74 -44.52 11.74 8.59
CA HIS A 74 -45.78 11.54 7.88
C HIS A 74 -46.69 12.79 7.88
N GLY A 75 -46.37 13.82 8.68
CA GLY A 75 -47.15 15.06 8.76
C GLY A 75 -47.07 15.92 7.49
N ARG A 76 -46.01 15.74 6.67
CA ARG A 76 -45.81 16.50 5.43
C ARG A 76 -46.54 15.94 4.21
N LEU A 77 -46.92 14.67 4.23
CA LEU A 77 -47.63 13.99 3.15
C LEU A 77 -48.95 14.68 2.77
N PRO A 78 -49.88 14.95 3.72
CA PRO A 78 -51.15 15.59 3.39
C PRO A 78 -51.01 17.05 2.94
N SER A 79 -49.97 17.77 3.40
CA SER A 79 -49.68 19.13 2.92
C SER A 79 -49.13 19.15 1.49
N ASN A 80 -48.31 18.17 1.11
CA ASN A 80 -47.76 18.07 -0.25
C ASN A 80 -48.83 17.69 -1.27
N LEU A 81 -49.82 16.87 -0.89
CA LEU A 81 -50.96 16.51 -1.76
C LEU A 81 -51.93 17.67 -2.03
N ARG A 82 -51.97 18.69 -1.17
CA ARG A 82 -52.83 19.87 -1.33
C ARG A 82 -52.17 21.02 -2.07
N ALA A 83 -50.85 20.98 -2.29
CA ALA A 83 -50.14 22.07 -2.95
C ALA A 83 -50.34 22.01 -4.48
N PRO A 84 -50.71 23.12 -5.14
CA PRO A 84 -50.78 23.17 -6.59
C PRO A 84 -49.40 22.93 -7.21
N TYR A 85 -49.35 22.10 -8.26
CA TYR A 85 -48.13 21.77 -8.99
C TYR A 85 -47.48 23.04 -9.55
N GLN A 86 -46.18 23.24 -9.27
CA GLN A 86 -45.38 24.31 -9.84
C GLN A 86 -44.45 23.71 -10.90
N GLN A 87 -44.46 24.26 -12.10
CA GLN A 87 -43.63 23.76 -13.19
C GLN A 87 -42.15 23.89 -12.82
N GLY A 88 -41.45 22.76 -12.74
CA GLY A 88 -40.05 22.68 -12.28
C GLY A 88 -39.85 22.36 -10.80
N SER A 89 -40.91 22.15 -10.01
CA SER A 89 -40.78 21.84 -8.57
C SER A 89 -40.32 20.42 -8.24
N GLY A 90 -40.05 19.58 -9.25
CA GLY A 90 -39.75 18.17 -9.03
C GLY A 90 -40.94 17.38 -8.48
N ASP A 91 -40.68 16.15 -8.04
CA ASP A 91 -41.69 15.31 -7.39
C ASP A 91 -42.04 15.88 -5.99
N PRO A 92 -43.30 16.29 -5.73
CA PRO A 92 -43.72 16.84 -4.45
C PRO A 92 -43.72 15.80 -3.31
N CYS A 93 -43.65 14.51 -3.64
CA CYS A 93 -43.49 13.44 -2.66
C CYS A 93 -42.02 13.22 -2.26
N MET A 94 -41.08 13.81 -3.00
CA MET A 94 -39.65 13.76 -2.68
C MET A 94 -39.27 14.98 -1.82
N PRO A 95 -38.47 14.80 -0.76
CA PRO A 95 -37.93 15.92 -0.01
C PRO A 95 -37.09 16.81 -0.94
N ARG A 96 -37.11 18.13 -0.70
CA ARG A 96 -36.24 19.06 -1.44
C ARG A 96 -34.78 18.70 -1.15
N ILE A 97 -34.09 18.16 -2.16
CA ILE A 97 -32.67 17.82 -2.08
C ILE A 97 -31.88 19.12 -2.29
N ASP A 98 -31.02 19.48 -1.34
CA ASP A 98 -30.08 20.59 -1.52
C ASP A 98 -29.07 20.19 -2.61
N PRO A 99 -28.91 20.96 -3.70
CA PRO A 99 -27.94 20.66 -4.75
C PRO A 99 -26.51 20.52 -4.21
N LYS A 100 -26.16 21.15 -3.08
CA LYS A 100 -24.86 20.96 -2.43
C LYS A 100 -24.72 19.57 -1.81
N GLN A 101 -25.76 19.07 -1.15
CA GLN A 101 -25.77 17.72 -0.59
C GLN A 101 -25.71 16.66 -1.70
N LEU A 102 -26.36 16.92 -2.84
CA LEU A 102 -26.28 16.03 -4.00
C LEU A 102 -24.87 16.00 -4.60
N ALA A 103 -24.19 17.15 -4.67
CA ALA A 103 -22.81 17.22 -5.14
C ALA A 103 -21.84 16.51 -4.20
N GLU A 104 -22.04 16.63 -2.88
CA GLU A 104 -21.26 15.90 -1.87
C GLU A 104 -21.47 14.38 -1.98
N ALA A 105 -22.73 13.92 -2.08
CA ALA A 105 -23.04 12.50 -2.27
C ALA A 105 -22.46 11.93 -3.58
N ALA A 106 -22.51 12.70 -4.67
CA ALA A 106 -21.90 12.31 -5.94
C ALA A 106 -20.36 12.25 -5.84
N ALA A 107 -19.74 13.15 -5.07
CA ALA A 107 -18.30 13.11 -4.83
C ALA A 107 -17.88 11.92 -3.95
N GLU A 108 -18.73 11.53 -2.98
CA GLU A 108 -18.52 10.31 -2.18
C GLU A 108 -18.66 9.05 -3.03
N GLN A 109 -19.63 8.97 -3.93
CA GLN A 109 -19.79 7.85 -4.88
C GLN A 109 -18.65 7.76 -5.91
N ALA A 110 -18.00 8.90 -6.23
CA ALA A 110 -16.86 8.94 -7.14
C ALA A 110 -15.53 8.54 -6.48
N ARG A 111 -15.47 8.42 -5.14
CA ARG A 111 -14.26 7.92 -4.47
C ARG A 111 -14.04 6.45 -4.84
N ALA A 112 -12.86 6.15 -5.36
CA ALA A 112 -12.44 4.79 -5.68
C ALA A 112 -12.56 3.87 -4.45
N ASP A 113 -12.95 2.62 -4.67
CA ASP A 113 -13.06 1.61 -3.61
C ASP A 113 -11.76 1.59 -2.77
N PRO A 114 -11.84 1.90 -1.47
CA PRO A 114 -10.67 1.98 -0.60
C PRO A 114 -9.90 0.65 -0.53
N GLN A 115 -10.57 -0.49 -0.73
CA GLN A 115 -9.89 -1.79 -0.79
C GLN A 115 -9.03 -1.92 -2.04
N LEU A 116 -9.56 -1.50 -3.20
CA LEU A 116 -8.82 -1.52 -4.46
C LEU A 116 -7.65 -0.54 -4.43
N ALA A 117 -7.85 0.66 -3.86
CA ALA A 117 -6.80 1.66 -3.72
C ALA A 117 -5.60 1.13 -2.90
N ALA A 118 -5.86 0.48 -1.76
CA ALA A 118 -4.82 -0.10 -0.91
C ALA A 118 -4.00 -1.19 -1.63
N VAL A 119 -4.65 -1.99 -2.47
CA VAL A 119 -3.98 -3.03 -3.27
C VAL A 119 -3.11 -2.39 -4.36
N LEU A 120 -3.63 -1.40 -5.08
CA LEU A 120 -2.89 -0.72 -6.14
C LEU A 120 -1.64 0.01 -5.61
N GLU A 121 -1.76 0.65 -4.44
CA GLU A 121 -0.64 1.30 -3.75
C GLU A 121 0.47 0.27 -3.44
N ALA A 122 0.11 -0.89 -2.88
CA ALA A 122 1.05 -1.95 -2.56
C ALA A 122 1.77 -2.51 -3.79
N PHE A 123 1.04 -2.71 -4.90
CA PHE A 123 1.65 -3.12 -6.17
C PHE A 123 2.60 -2.05 -6.72
N GLY A 124 2.28 -0.77 -6.55
CA GLY A 124 3.16 0.34 -6.88
C GLY A 124 4.48 0.26 -6.13
N HIS A 125 4.42 0.15 -4.80
CA HIS A 125 5.61 0.04 -3.95
C HIS A 125 6.47 -1.20 -4.25
N LEU A 126 5.84 -2.35 -4.49
CA LEU A 126 6.56 -3.56 -4.89
C LEU A 126 7.33 -3.35 -6.19
N ARG A 127 6.67 -2.78 -7.21
CA ARG A 127 7.29 -2.55 -8.52
C ARG A 127 8.44 -1.55 -8.43
N GLU A 128 8.25 -0.45 -7.72
CA GLU A 128 9.30 0.55 -7.50
C GLU A 128 10.52 -0.09 -6.82
N TYR A 129 10.29 -0.82 -5.74
CA TYR A 129 11.36 -1.47 -4.99
C TYR A 129 12.09 -2.52 -5.84
N GLU A 130 11.39 -3.34 -6.63
CA GLU A 130 12.02 -4.30 -7.54
C GLU A 130 12.97 -3.64 -8.53
N THR A 131 12.58 -2.48 -9.09
CA THR A 131 13.47 -1.75 -10.01
C THR A 131 14.73 -1.26 -9.31
N LEU A 132 14.63 -0.79 -8.08
CA LEU A 132 15.75 -0.32 -7.28
C LEU A 132 16.65 -1.47 -6.82
N ALA A 133 16.07 -2.57 -6.35
CA ALA A 133 16.77 -3.78 -5.93
C ALA A 133 17.57 -4.37 -7.10
N ARG A 134 16.99 -4.41 -8.30
CA ARG A 134 17.70 -4.86 -9.50
C ARG A 134 18.91 -3.98 -9.81
N ARG A 135 18.74 -2.65 -9.79
CA ARG A 135 19.84 -1.69 -10.02
C ARG A 135 20.95 -1.82 -8.98
N ALA A 136 20.60 -2.07 -7.72
CA ALA A 136 21.55 -2.25 -6.63
C ALA A 136 22.38 -3.54 -6.75
N LYS A 137 21.79 -4.64 -7.25
CA LYS A 137 22.47 -5.94 -7.44
C LYS A 137 23.39 -5.98 -8.66
N GLU A 138 23.00 -5.30 -9.73
CA GLU A 138 23.70 -5.30 -11.03
C GLU A 138 25.23 -5.11 -10.97
N PRO A 139 25.81 -4.13 -10.22
CA PRO A 139 27.26 -3.95 -10.18
C PRO A 139 28.00 -5.15 -9.58
N TYR A 140 27.43 -5.82 -8.58
CA TYR A 140 28.04 -6.97 -7.91
C TYR A 140 27.99 -8.21 -8.80
N ILE A 141 26.89 -8.40 -9.52
CA ILE A 141 26.74 -9.47 -10.51
C ILE A 141 27.80 -9.29 -11.61
N LYS A 142 27.91 -8.09 -12.19
CA LYS A 142 28.94 -7.78 -13.21
C LYS A 142 30.36 -7.96 -12.67
N ALA A 143 30.62 -7.60 -11.42
CA ALA A 143 31.92 -7.82 -10.79
C ALA A 143 32.24 -9.32 -10.63
N LEU A 144 31.24 -10.13 -10.28
CA LEU A 144 31.38 -11.58 -10.13
C LEU A 144 31.68 -12.25 -11.48
N GLU A 145 30.98 -11.85 -12.54
CA GLU A 145 31.22 -12.33 -13.91
C GLU A 145 32.64 -12.00 -14.38
N ARG A 146 33.11 -10.77 -14.16
CA ARG A 146 34.49 -10.36 -14.51
C ARG A 146 35.53 -11.19 -13.75
N GLN A 147 35.30 -11.45 -12.46
CA GLN A 147 36.21 -12.26 -11.65
C GLN A 147 36.30 -13.70 -12.18
N ARG A 148 35.18 -14.28 -12.61
CA ARG A 148 35.14 -15.63 -13.21
C ARG A 148 35.86 -15.66 -14.55
N ALA A 149 35.62 -14.67 -15.42
CA ALA A 149 36.30 -14.55 -16.70
C ALA A 149 37.83 -14.43 -16.57
N GLN A 150 38.32 -13.70 -15.55
CA GLN A 150 39.75 -13.58 -15.27
C GLN A 150 40.41 -14.90 -14.86
N ARG A 151 39.73 -15.74 -14.08
CA ARG A 151 40.23 -17.07 -13.74
C ARG A 151 40.29 -17.99 -14.95
N VAL A 152 39.23 -18.04 -15.75
CA VAL A 152 39.19 -18.83 -16.99
C VAL A 152 40.30 -18.42 -17.96
N ARG A 153 40.62 -17.12 -18.05
CA ARG A 153 41.71 -16.64 -18.91
C ARG A 153 43.11 -16.92 -18.36
N GLY A 154 43.25 -17.02 -17.04
CA GLY A 154 44.52 -17.35 -16.38
C GLY A 154 44.88 -18.84 -16.43
N ASP A 155 43.87 -19.73 -16.54
CA ASP A 155 44.09 -21.18 -16.68
C ASP A 155 44.43 -21.61 -18.13
N VAL A 156 44.42 -20.70 -19.10
CA VAL A 156 44.72 -20.96 -20.53
C VAL A 156 46.09 -20.39 -20.95
N ALA A 157 46.86 -19.86 -20.00
CA ALA A 157 48.25 -19.40 -20.20
C ALA A 157 49.22 -20.34 -19.46
#